data_AF-A0A9D2NBR0-F1
#
_entry.id   AF-A0A9D2NBR0-F1
#
_cell.length_a   1.000
_cell.length_b   1.000
_cell.length_c   1.000
_cell.angle_alpha   90.00
_cell.angle_beta   90.00
_cell.angle_gamma   90.00
#
_symmetry.space_group_name_H-M   'P 1'
#
loop_
_entity.id
_entity.type
_entity.pdbx_description
1 polymer ?
#
loop_
_entity_poly.entity_id
_entity_poly.type
_entity_poly.pdbx_seq_one_letter_code
_entity_poly.pdbx_strand_id
1 'polypeptide(L)'
;MTAFRNGRRLPLTLNEYRILRILMSNEGKIVTRQMLLEQLWDTDGNFVDDHTLTVNMTRLRSKLEDHSHRYIRTIRGIGYLWFGKAAAAGSS
;
A
#
# COMPACT_ATOMS: atom_id res chain seq x y z
N MET A 1 14.59 0.34 -1.59
CA MET A 1 14.13 1.41 -2.52
C MET A 1 13.62 2.58 -1.70
N THR A 2 13.45 3.78 -2.27
CA THR A 2 13.14 4.99 -1.49
C THR A 2 11.94 5.74 -2.07
N ALA A 3 10.96 6.08 -1.23
CA ALA A 3 9.91 7.04 -1.56
C ALA A 3 10.14 8.37 -0.80
N PHE A 4 9.47 9.44 -1.22
CA PHE A 4 9.51 10.73 -0.52
C PHE A 4 8.09 11.16 -0.15
N ARG A 5 7.92 11.61 1.10
CA ARG A 5 6.68 12.24 1.58
C ARG A 5 7.04 13.60 2.18
N ASN A 6 6.52 14.69 1.61
CA ASN A 6 6.80 16.06 2.06
C ASN A 6 8.32 16.33 2.20
N GLY A 7 9.12 15.87 1.24
CA GLY A 7 10.59 15.96 1.28
C GLY A 7 11.29 14.98 2.23
N ARG A 8 10.55 14.24 3.08
CA ARG A 8 11.13 13.23 3.96
C ARG A 8 11.33 11.91 3.23
N ARG A 9 12.53 11.36 3.38
CA ARG A 9 12.93 10.07 2.82
C ARG A 9 12.26 8.92 3.57
N LEU A 10 11.56 8.05 2.84
CA LEU A 10 10.89 6.86 3.35
C LEU A 10 11.57 5.60 2.82
N PRO A 11 12.33 4.88 3.66
CA PRO A 11 12.97 3.63 3.24
C PRO A 11 11.90 2.54 3.09
N LEU A 12 11.79 1.99 1.89
CA LEU A 12 10.88 0.89 1.56
C LEU A 12 11.66 -0.38 1.23
N THR A 13 11.14 -1.51 1.73
CA THR A 13 11.52 -2.82 1.21
C THR A 13 11.03 -2.97 -0.24
N LEU A 14 11.51 -4.00 -0.93
CA LEU A 14 11.08 -4.28 -2.30
C LEU A 14 9.57 -4.54 -2.39
N ASN A 15 9.02 -5.34 -1.47
CA ASN A 15 7.59 -5.65 -1.42
C ASN A 15 6.74 -4.42 -1.08
N GLU A 16 7.16 -3.61 -0.11
CA GLU A 16 6.47 -2.35 0.22
C GLU A 16 6.43 -1.39 -0.97
N TYR A 17 7.55 -1.27 -1.70
CA TYR A 17 7.62 -0.46 -2.90
C TYR A 17 6.71 -0.99 -4.02
N ARG A 18 6.68 -2.30 -4.26
CA ARG A 18 5.80 -2.91 -5.26
C ARG A 18 4.33 -2.70 -4.94
N ILE A 19 3.92 -2.97 -3.69
CA ILE A 19 2.55 -2.71 -3.22
C ILE A 19 2.19 -1.25 -3.47
N LEU A 20 3.04 -0.32 -3.04
CA LEU A 20 2.80 1.11 -3.22
C LEU A 20 2.66 1.47 -4.70
N ARG A 21 3.54 0.96 -5.57
CA ARG A 21 3.46 1.19 -7.01
C ARG A 21 2.16 0.69 -7.61
N ILE A 22 1.73 -0.53 -7.30
CA ILE A 22 0.49 -1.10 -7.83
C ILE A 22 -0.70 -0.25 -7.41
N LEU A 23 -0.73 0.15 -6.13
CA LEU A 23 -1.77 1.02 -5.58
C LEU A 23 -1.83 2.38 -6.28
N MET A 24 -0.69 3.07 -6.43
CA MET A 24 -0.63 4.39 -7.08
C MET A 24 -0.99 4.31 -8.56
N SER A 25 -0.58 3.27 -9.28
CA SER A 25 -0.96 3.06 -10.68
C SER A 25 -2.46 2.77 -10.85
N ASN A 26 -3.15 2.40 -9.76
CA ASN A 26 -4.58 2.12 -9.72
C ASN A 26 -5.33 3.12 -8.83
N GLU A 27 -4.91 4.40 -8.84
CA GLU A 27 -5.58 5.45 -8.08
C GLU A 27 -7.08 5.49 -8.34
N GLY A 28 -7.87 5.56 -7.26
CA GLY A 28 -9.33 5.55 -7.32
C GLY A 28 -9.96 4.20 -7.64
N LYS A 29 -9.17 3.14 -7.86
CA LYS A 29 -9.65 1.77 -8.16
C LYS A 29 -9.30 0.79 -7.04
N ILE A 30 -10.18 -0.19 -6.83
CA ILE A 30 -9.94 -1.26 -5.86
C ILE A 30 -8.91 -2.23 -6.46
N VAL A 31 -7.78 -2.39 -5.77
CA VAL A 31 -6.80 -3.44 -6.04
C VAL A 31 -7.11 -4.61 -5.10
N THR A 32 -7.41 -5.78 -5.68
CA THR A 32 -7.75 -6.96 -4.90
C THR A 32 -6.52 -7.55 -4.21
N ARG A 33 -6.75 -8.33 -3.14
CA ARG A 33 -5.66 -9.06 -2.46
C ARG A 33 -4.95 -10.01 -3.42
N GLN A 34 -5.73 -10.72 -4.24
CA GLN A 34 -5.20 -11.67 -5.23
C GLN A 34 -4.27 -10.97 -6.24
N MET A 35 -4.67 -9.82 -6.80
CA MET A 35 -3.82 -9.05 -7.71
C MET A 35 -2.49 -8.65 -7.06
N LEU A 36 -2.51 -8.27 -5.77
CA LEU A 36 -1.27 -7.94 -5.05
C LEU A 36 -0.40 -9.18 -4.85
N LEU A 37 -0.99 -10.32 -4.49
CA LEU A 37 -0.24 -11.57 -4.29
C LEU A 37 0.39 -12.07 -5.58
N GLU A 38 -0.34 -12.07 -6.70
CA GLU A 38 0.15 -12.46 -8.03
C GLU A 38 1.37 -11.61 -8.43
N GLN A 39 1.29 -10.30 -8.26
CA GLN A 39 2.38 -9.38 -8.61
C GLN A 39 3.59 -9.47 -7.68
N LEU A 40 3.40 -9.89 -6.43
CA LEU A 40 4.50 -10.08 -5.48
C LEU A 40 5.22 -11.42 -5.69
N TRP A 41 4.50 -12.44 -6.16
CA TRP A 41 5.04 -13.75 -6.50
C TRP A 41 5.97 -13.71 -7.70
N ASP A 42 5.57 -13.00 -8.76
CA ASP A 42 6.13 -13.13 -10.10
C ASP A 42 7.57 -12.63 -10.25
N THR A 43 8.15 -12.01 -9.21
CA THR A 43 9.38 -11.24 -9.37
C THR A 43 10.60 -11.77 -8.61
N ASP A 44 10.47 -12.48 -7.48
CA ASP A 44 11.65 -12.89 -6.68
C ASP A 44 11.64 -14.35 -6.17
N GLY A 45 10.65 -15.16 -6.53
CA GLY A 45 10.52 -16.54 -6.00
C GLY A 45 10.27 -16.60 -4.48
N ASN A 46 10.02 -15.46 -3.83
CA ASN A 46 9.65 -15.37 -2.43
C ASN A 46 8.15 -15.66 -2.29
N PHE A 47 7.82 -16.66 -1.47
CA PHE A 47 6.45 -16.99 -1.11
C PHE A 47 5.83 -15.84 -0.30
N VAL A 48 5.00 -15.03 -0.94
CA VAL A 48 4.18 -14.03 -0.25
C VAL A 48 2.77 -14.57 -0.11
N ASP A 49 2.36 -14.79 1.13
CA ASP A 49 1.00 -15.18 1.48
C ASP A 49 0.16 -13.99 1.98
N ASP A 50 -1.09 -14.29 2.30
CA ASP A 50 -2.07 -13.32 2.77
C ASP A 50 -1.64 -12.63 4.07
N HIS A 51 -0.98 -13.37 4.97
CA HIS A 51 -0.43 -12.84 6.21
C HIS A 51 0.71 -11.85 5.93
N THR A 52 1.65 -12.25 5.07
CA THR A 52 2.79 -11.44 4.65
C THR A 52 2.34 -10.17 3.94
N LEU A 53 1.33 -10.24 3.07
CA LEU A 53 0.72 -9.07 2.44
C LEU A 53 0.15 -8.11 3.49
N THR A 54 -0.55 -8.63 4.51
CA THR A 54 -1.13 -7.82 5.59
C THR A 54 -0.04 -7.12 6.42
N VAL A 55 1.05 -7.81 6.74
CA VAL A 55 2.20 -7.24 7.45
C VAL A 55 2.88 -6.15 6.63
N ASN A 56 3.14 -6.40 5.34
CA ASN A 56 3.74 -5.39 4.45
C ASN A 56 2.82 -4.17 4.28
N MET A 57 1.50 -4.37 4.15
CA MET A 57 0.53 -3.27 4.09
C MET A 57 0.54 -2.43 5.37
N THR A 58 0.61 -3.08 6.53
CA THR A 58 0.65 -2.39 7.84
C THR A 58 1.92 -1.56 7.95
N ARG A 59 3.08 -2.14 7.63
CA ARG A 59 4.37 -1.43 7.64
C ARG A 59 4.39 -0.25 6.65
N LEU A 60 3.84 -0.46 5.46
CA LEU A 60 3.74 0.58 4.44
C LEU A 60 2.89 1.76 4.94
N ARG A 61 1.71 1.48 5.52
CA ARG A 61 0.87 2.52 6.14
C ARG A 61 1.59 3.26 7.25
N SER A 62 2.27 2.57 8.17
CA SER A 62 3.03 3.24 9.24
C SER A 62 4.14 4.17 8.73
N LYS A 63 4.62 3.97 7.50
CA LYS A 63 5.61 4.85 6.85
C LYS A 63 4.96 5.99 6.07
N LEU A 64 3.83 5.74 5.42
CA LEU A 64 3.17 6.70 4.54
C LEU A 64 2.19 7.61 5.26
N GLU A 65 1.44 7.06 6.21
CA GLU A 65 0.29 7.68 6.85
C GLU A 65 0.67 8.27 8.22
N ASP A 66 -0.14 9.21 8.69
CA ASP A 66 -0.12 9.72 10.05
C ASP A 66 -1.54 10.14 10.46
N HIS A 67 -1.69 10.81 11.60
CA HIS A 67 -2.99 11.23 12.11
C HIS A 67 -3.76 12.16 11.16
N SER A 68 -3.06 12.88 10.28
CA SER A 68 -3.65 13.85 9.35
C SER A 68 -3.73 13.33 7.92
N HIS A 69 -2.94 12.31 7.58
CA HIS A 69 -2.84 11.82 6.20
C HIS A 69 -3.10 10.32 6.09
N ARG A 70 -4.20 9.95 5.44
CA ARG A 70 -4.51 8.57 5.06
C ARG A 70 -4.66 8.45 3.54
N TYR A 71 -4.00 7.47 2.95
CA TYR A 71 -3.93 7.24 1.50
C TYR A 71 -4.51 5.89 1.08
N ILE A 72 -4.54 4.90 1.99
CA ILE A 72 -4.93 3.51 1.70
C ILE A 72 -6.15 3.10 2.54
N ARG A 73 -7.31 2.94 1.90
CA ARG A 73 -8.50 2.35 2.56
C ARG A 73 -8.54 0.85 2.37
N THR A 74 -8.85 0.13 3.44
CA THR A 74 -9.20 -1.29 3.36
C THR A 74 -10.66 -1.44 2.94
N ILE A 75 -10.89 -2.21 1.87
CA ILE A 75 -12.22 -2.70 1.49
C ILE A 75 -12.31 -4.15 1.98
N ARG A 76 -13.03 -4.35 3.10
CA ARG A 76 -13.10 -5.65 3.78
C ARG A 76 -13.55 -6.75 2.83
N GLY A 77 -12.84 -7.88 2.85
CA GLY A 77 -13.10 -9.04 1.98
C GLY A 77 -12.66 -8.88 0.52
N ILE A 78 -12.22 -7.69 0.08
CA ILE A 78 -11.91 -7.43 -1.34
C ILE A 78 -10.44 -7.04 -1.52
N GLY A 79 -9.96 -6.00 -0.82
CA GLY A 79 -8.62 -5.48 -1.04
C GLY A 79 -8.43 -4.07 -0.55
N TYR A 80 -7.75 -3.25 -1.35
CA TYR A 80 -7.26 -1.94 -0.97
C TYR A 80 -7.53 -0.90 -2.06
N LEU A 81 -7.76 0.35 -1.64
CA LEU A 81 -8.03 1.48 -2.51
C LEU A 81 -7.04 2.61 -2.20
N TRP A 82 -6.41 3.16 -3.22
CA TRP A 82 -5.53 4.32 -3.14
C TRP A 82 -6.28 5.61 -3.51
N PHE A 83 -6.18 6.64 -2.67
CA PHE A 83 -6.92 7.90 -2.87
C PHE A 83 -6.11 9.04 -3.48
N GLY A 84 -4.78 8.92 -3.58
CA GLY A 84 -3.87 9.94 -4.15
C GLY A 84 -3.76 11.26 -3.37
N LYS A 85 -4.80 11.64 -2.64
CA LYS A 85 -4.84 12.75 -1.69
C LYS A 85 -5.11 12.20 -0.30
N ALA A 86 -4.41 12.74 0.69
CA ALA A 86 -4.69 12.47 2.08
C ALA A 86 -6.15 12.81 2.38
N ALA A 87 -6.96 11.81 2.71
CA ALA A 87 -8.28 12.06 3.25
C ALA A 87 -8.10 12.72 4.61
N ALA A 88 -8.57 13.97 4.77
CA ALA A 88 -8.61 14.62 6.06
C ALA A 88 -9.40 13.73 7.02
N ALA A 89 -8.78 13.37 8.15
CA ALA A 89 -9.42 12.55 9.17
C ALA A 89 -10.55 13.34 9.84
N GLY A 90 -11.73 13.39 9.21
CA GLY A 90 -12.92 14.06 9.75
C GLY A 90 -13.74 14.76 8.68
N SER A 91 -14.68 14.03 8.10
CA SER A 91 -15.91 14.60 7.53
C SER A 91 -16.97 13.50 7.47
N SER A 92 -17.58 13.24 8.62
CA SER A 92 -18.90 12.60 8.79
C SER A 92 -19.51 13.19 10.05
#